data_AF-A0A2E8A986-F1
#
_entry.id   AF-A0A2E8A986-F1
#
_cell.length_a   1.000
_cell.length_b   1.000
_cell.length_c   1.000
_cell.angle_alpha   90.00
_cell.angle_beta   90.00
_cell.angle_gamma   90.00
#
_symmetry.space_group_name_H-M   'P 1'
#
loop_
_entity.id
_entity.type
_entity.pdbx_description
1 polymer ?
#
loop_
_entity_poly.entity_id
_entity_poly.type
_entity_poly.pdbx_seq_one_letter_code
_entity_poly.pdbx_strand_id
1 'polypeptide(L)'
;MQFQSFGSPDDRIPFYEDYLKNGDLDGFLKVAEEFLVKNPDRVEAPRLAFDFLLVAKAAQDLEAIDLATSSLLFQFSNSLPTLHLLSSFEKGSPALVKLLKNKVDKSDLKTNKFAVNFCRAIVLIARIQGPDLLRDPGLRLRAYLMAKKAGVESIIESTQSALAKGSTGNNSTDKIFSIVLSDASAMEKIPQLSDLSGNEVNFCLSYYLSELSEKERESENIKAIRIKNALFGGERNSRFAKELINSLPAKSRSSPKYQVLLAHAKYMDGQKDECILGLKKISKNSDWGKTARLYADGLEFSENRKKMLLEALGKAIDKLEKEGDTFFIAAKWKKKSGSEKTKNFNLYLGISNFLKQFEIQLHADKKLKFSYRTNKDESALFLDSANKILAFETPGAIPTPKVSILRDAESGSFKYNFNLNFSPSFESLLTEAKSILQNAYIGTPTGREVLLTHLLSQKAIWLGVPTPTPEGTSFPVLSLQADRSEPLKSSLVFDLTGNLSSFQIDGFEVTRLKKGDQNLLSELPKWPKLEIETEEKFDFKLLMSVLSEATTFGNK
;
A
#
# COMPACT_ATOMS: atom_id res chain seq x y z
N MET A 1 -34.80 -38.57 -38.74
CA MET A 1 -33.76 -37.99 -37.86
C MET A 1 -34.04 -38.45 -36.45
N GLN A 2 -33.26 -39.40 -35.94
CA GLN A 2 -33.30 -39.75 -34.52
C GLN A 2 -32.64 -38.62 -33.72
N PHE A 3 -33.37 -38.04 -32.77
CA PHE A 3 -32.77 -37.23 -31.72
C PHE A 3 -31.86 -38.15 -30.90
N GLN A 4 -30.56 -37.86 -30.89
CA GLN A 4 -29.66 -38.45 -29.91
C GLN A 4 -30.20 -38.09 -28.52
N SER A 5 -30.44 -39.12 -27.70
CA SER A 5 -30.78 -38.95 -26.31
C SER A 5 -29.67 -38.17 -25.61
N PHE A 6 -30.03 -37.07 -24.95
CA PHE A 6 -29.19 -36.51 -23.90
C PHE A 6 -28.85 -37.64 -22.91
N GLY A 7 -27.60 -37.69 -22.47
CA GLY A 7 -27.05 -38.74 -21.60
C GLY A 7 -27.88 -38.98 -20.33
N SER A 8 -27.52 -40.04 -19.61
CA SER A 8 -28.22 -40.44 -18.37
C SER A 8 -28.30 -39.28 -17.36
N PRO A 9 -29.25 -39.30 -16.39
CA PRO A 9 -29.35 -38.27 -15.34
C PRO A 9 -28.03 -38.02 -14.58
N ASP A 10 -27.15 -39.02 -14.53
CA ASP A 10 -25.81 -38.93 -13.91
C ASP A 10 -24.78 -38.17 -14.76
N ASP A 11 -25.11 -37.81 -16.00
CA ASP A 11 -24.24 -37.08 -16.93
C ASP A 11 -24.58 -35.59 -17.08
N ARG A 12 -25.60 -35.09 -16.36
CA ARG A 12 -26.07 -33.70 -16.47
C ARG A 12 -25.24 -32.78 -15.57
N ILE A 13 -24.86 -31.60 -16.06
CA ILE A 13 -24.22 -30.56 -15.21
C ILE A 13 -25.17 -30.13 -14.08
N PRO A 14 -24.68 -29.69 -12.92
CA PRO A 14 -25.52 -29.07 -11.89
C PRO A 14 -26.22 -27.83 -12.44
N PHE A 15 -27.53 -27.71 -12.22
CA PHE A 15 -28.31 -26.52 -12.55
C PHE A 15 -28.63 -25.75 -11.29
N TYR A 16 -28.35 -24.46 -11.27
CA TYR A 16 -28.60 -23.63 -10.08
C TYR A 16 -30.09 -23.58 -9.73
N GLU A 17 -30.99 -23.72 -10.71
CA GLU A 17 -32.44 -23.73 -10.52
C GLU A 17 -32.92 -24.85 -9.60
N ASP A 18 -32.17 -25.96 -9.49
CA ASP A 18 -32.52 -27.08 -8.62
C ASP A 18 -32.25 -26.76 -7.13
N TYR A 19 -31.38 -25.78 -6.85
CA TYR A 19 -30.97 -25.37 -5.52
C TYR A 19 -31.62 -24.04 -5.09
N LEU A 20 -31.72 -23.08 -6.02
CA LEU A 20 -32.29 -21.75 -5.76
C LEU A 20 -33.75 -21.80 -5.30
N LYS A 21 -34.52 -22.80 -5.74
CA LYS A 21 -35.90 -23.01 -5.27
C LYS A 21 -36.00 -23.13 -3.75
N ASN A 22 -34.96 -23.62 -3.10
CA ASN A 22 -34.87 -23.80 -1.65
C ASN A 22 -33.95 -22.77 -0.98
N GLY A 23 -33.43 -21.79 -1.73
CA GLY A 23 -32.45 -20.81 -1.22
C GLY A 23 -31.06 -21.39 -0.93
N ASP A 24 -30.75 -22.58 -1.44
CA ASP A 24 -29.51 -23.32 -1.13
C ASP A 24 -28.35 -22.92 -2.06
N LEU A 25 -27.85 -21.69 -1.91
CA LEU A 25 -26.72 -21.19 -2.72
C LEU A 25 -25.45 -22.03 -2.49
N ASP A 26 -25.14 -22.33 -1.22
CA ASP A 26 -23.93 -23.06 -0.83
C ASP A 26 -23.93 -24.50 -1.34
N GLY A 27 -25.09 -25.17 -1.32
CA GLY A 27 -25.25 -26.51 -1.88
C GLY A 27 -24.96 -26.56 -3.38
N PHE A 28 -25.42 -25.58 -4.15
CA PHE A 28 -25.08 -25.47 -5.56
C PHE A 28 -23.58 -25.27 -5.76
N LEU A 29 -22.97 -24.31 -5.03
CA LEU A 29 -21.56 -24.00 -5.17
C LEU A 29 -20.70 -25.25 -4.93
N LYS A 30 -20.97 -25.98 -3.84
CA LYS A 30 -20.24 -27.21 -3.52
C LYS A 30 -20.31 -28.25 -4.64
N VAL A 31 -21.51 -28.54 -5.15
CA VAL A 31 -21.70 -29.57 -6.18
C VAL A 31 -21.13 -29.15 -7.54
N ALA A 32 -21.26 -27.87 -7.90
CA ALA A 32 -20.69 -27.31 -9.12
C ALA A 32 -19.16 -27.31 -9.09
N GLU A 33 -18.55 -26.95 -7.97
CA GLU A 33 -17.09 -27.03 -7.79
C GLU A 33 -16.59 -28.47 -7.95
N GLU A 34 -17.21 -29.44 -7.26
CA GLU A 34 -16.85 -30.85 -7.39
C GLU A 34 -16.96 -31.34 -8.84
N PHE A 35 -18.00 -30.92 -9.56
CA PHE A 35 -18.18 -31.27 -10.97
C PHE A 35 -17.08 -30.67 -11.84
N LEU A 36 -16.77 -29.38 -11.69
CA LEU A 36 -15.72 -28.70 -12.47
C LEU A 36 -14.33 -29.30 -12.24
N VAL A 37 -14.05 -29.78 -11.02
CA VAL A 37 -12.80 -30.47 -10.68
C VAL A 37 -12.74 -31.86 -11.30
N LYS A 38 -13.83 -32.64 -11.23
CA LYS A 38 -13.89 -34.02 -11.77
C LYS A 38 -13.95 -34.04 -13.29
N ASN A 39 -14.58 -33.05 -13.91
CA ASN A 39 -14.92 -33.02 -15.33
C ASN A 39 -14.46 -31.73 -16.04
N PRO A 40 -13.17 -31.36 -15.96
CA PRO A 40 -12.67 -30.08 -16.45
C PRO A 40 -12.78 -29.89 -17.97
N ASP A 41 -12.88 -30.98 -18.73
CA ASP A 41 -12.86 -30.97 -20.21
C ASP A 41 -14.26 -31.14 -20.82
N ARG A 42 -15.33 -31.19 -20.01
CA ARG A 42 -16.70 -31.27 -20.53
C ARG A 42 -17.05 -30.01 -21.31
N VAL A 43 -17.80 -30.17 -22.39
CA VAL A 43 -18.23 -29.07 -23.28
C VAL A 43 -19.04 -28.03 -22.51
N GLU A 44 -19.79 -28.47 -21.51
CA GLU A 44 -20.63 -27.63 -20.67
C GLU A 44 -19.89 -26.98 -19.48
N ALA A 45 -18.65 -27.38 -19.19
CA ALA A 45 -17.88 -26.86 -18.05
C ALA A 45 -17.72 -25.32 -18.06
N PRO A 46 -17.50 -24.64 -19.21
CA PRO A 46 -17.46 -23.18 -19.24
C PRO A 46 -18.79 -22.53 -18.84
N ARG A 47 -19.91 -23.15 -19.22
CA ARG A 47 -21.25 -22.67 -18.83
C ARG A 47 -21.45 -22.83 -17.32
N LEU A 48 -21.15 -24.01 -16.79
CA LEU A 48 -21.25 -24.28 -15.36
C LEU A 48 -20.35 -23.34 -14.54
N ALA A 49 -19.13 -23.04 -15.01
CA ALA A 49 -18.24 -22.08 -14.35
C ALA A 49 -18.81 -20.65 -14.32
N PHE A 50 -19.60 -20.28 -15.33
CA PHE A 50 -20.28 -18.98 -15.37
C PHE A 50 -21.51 -18.95 -14.47
N ASP A 51 -22.31 -20.01 -14.46
CA ASP A 51 -23.43 -20.17 -13.53
C ASP A 51 -22.92 -20.15 -12.07
N PHE A 52 -21.81 -20.84 -11.80
CA PHE A 52 -21.07 -20.80 -10.55
C PHE A 52 -20.63 -19.38 -10.17
N LEU A 53 -20.10 -18.59 -11.11
CA LEU A 53 -19.76 -17.18 -10.85
C LEU A 53 -20.98 -16.34 -10.46
N LEU A 54 -22.13 -16.54 -11.12
CA LEU A 54 -23.35 -15.78 -10.83
C LEU A 54 -23.89 -16.09 -9.44
N VAL A 55 -23.94 -17.37 -9.08
CA VAL A 55 -24.40 -17.80 -7.74
C VAL A 55 -23.41 -17.36 -6.67
N ALA A 56 -22.10 -17.46 -6.91
CA ALA A 56 -21.08 -17.01 -5.97
C ALA A 56 -21.19 -15.49 -5.70
N LYS A 57 -21.49 -14.69 -6.73
CA LYS A 57 -21.79 -13.26 -6.57
C LYS A 57 -23.05 -13.00 -5.74
N ALA A 58 -24.10 -13.81 -5.92
CA ALA A 58 -25.32 -13.70 -5.14
C ALA A 58 -25.11 -14.09 -3.66
N ALA A 59 -24.28 -15.12 -3.42
CA ALA A 59 -23.89 -15.58 -2.10
C ALA A 59 -22.85 -14.67 -1.40
N GLN A 60 -22.22 -13.76 -2.14
CA GLN A 60 -21.08 -12.96 -1.69
C GLN A 60 -19.88 -13.83 -1.26
N ASP A 61 -19.70 -14.98 -1.90
CA ASP A 61 -18.58 -15.88 -1.65
C ASP A 61 -17.38 -15.50 -2.52
N LEU A 62 -16.39 -14.80 -1.95
CA LEU A 62 -15.19 -14.37 -2.67
C LEU A 62 -14.28 -15.51 -3.10
N GLU A 63 -14.23 -16.62 -2.37
CA GLU A 63 -13.40 -17.77 -2.74
C GLU A 63 -13.98 -18.44 -3.98
N ALA A 64 -15.30 -18.65 -4.01
CA ALA A 64 -16.00 -19.15 -5.17
C ALA A 64 -15.92 -18.17 -6.36
N ILE A 65 -16.05 -16.86 -6.14
CA ILE A 65 -15.84 -15.85 -7.21
C ILE A 65 -14.39 -15.93 -7.75
N ASP A 66 -13.40 -16.10 -6.88
CA ASP A 66 -12.01 -16.23 -7.27
C ASP A 66 -11.81 -17.49 -8.13
N LEU A 67 -12.31 -18.64 -7.69
CA LEU A 67 -12.24 -19.89 -8.43
C LEU A 67 -12.91 -19.76 -9.81
N ALA A 68 -14.15 -19.25 -9.86
CA ALA A 68 -14.93 -19.11 -11.09
C ALA A 68 -14.23 -18.22 -12.12
N THR A 69 -13.75 -17.04 -11.68
CA THR A 69 -13.02 -16.10 -12.54
C THR A 69 -11.69 -16.68 -13.00
N SER A 70 -10.99 -17.44 -12.16
CA SER A 70 -9.76 -18.16 -12.55
C SER A 70 -10.04 -19.19 -13.64
N SER A 71 -11.08 -20.02 -13.47
CA SER A 71 -11.45 -21.04 -14.46
C SER A 71 -11.86 -20.41 -15.79
N LEU A 72 -12.71 -19.38 -15.77
CA LEU A 72 -13.13 -18.69 -16.99
C LEU A 72 -11.95 -18.05 -17.74
N LEU A 73 -11.07 -17.33 -17.03
CA LEU A 73 -9.96 -16.61 -17.67
C LEU A 73 -8.84 -17.52 -18.15
N PHE A 74 -8.49 -18.57 -17.39
CA PHE A 74 -7.25 -19.33 -17.62
C PHE A 74 -7.48 -20.76 -18.10
N GLN A 75 -8.66 -21.34 -17.89
CA GLN A 75 -8.97 -22.70 -18.35
C GLN A 75 -9.92 -22.67 -19.54
N PHE A 76 -10.98 -21.86 -19.46
CA PHE A 76 -12.04 -21.76 -20.47
C PHE A 76 -11.90 -20.51 -21.34
N SER A 77 -10.67 -20.06 -21.59
CA SER A 77 -10.38 -18.74 -22.18
C SER A 77 -11.13 -18.49 -23.49
N ASN A 78 -11.32 -19.51 -24.33
CA ASN A 78 -11.94 -19.39 -25.65
C ASN A 78 -13.46 -19.62 -25.65
N SER A 79 -14.11 -19.58 -24.49
CA SER A 79 -15.54 -19.85 -24.36
C SER A 79 -16.38 -18.58 -24.45
N LEU A 80 -17.63 -18.69 -24.91
CA LEU A 80 -18.59 -17.58 -24.92
C LEU A 80 -18.80 -16.97 -23.52
N PRO A 81 -18.92 -17.77 -22.43
CA PRO A 81 -19.00 -17.20 -21.08
C PRO A 81 -17.80 -16.34 -20.69
N THR A 82 -16.58 -16.71 -21.10
CA THR A 82 -15.40 -15.88 -20.87
C THR A 82 -15.44 -14.59 -21.68
N LEU A 83 -15.89 -14.64 -22.95
CA LEU A 83 -16.07 -13.43 -23.76
C LEU A 83 -17.09 -12.47 -23.13
N HIS A 84 -18.19 -13.02 -22.58
CA HIS A 84 -19.19 -12.25 -21.86
C HIS A 84 -18.65 -11.65 -20.55
N LEU A 85 -17.87 -12.42 -19.78
CA LEU A 85 -17.17 -11.89 -18.61
C LEU A 85 -16.26 -10.71 -19.00
N LEU A 86 -15.48 -10.85 -20.06
CA LEU A 86 -14.56 -9.81 -20.51
C LEU A 86 -15.25 -8.57 -21.08
N SER A 87 -16.42 -8.73 -21.71
CA SER A 87 -17.22 -7.59 -22.21
C SER A 87 -17.88 -6.78 -21.09
N SER A 88 -17.99 -7.33 -19.87
CA SER A 88 -18.48 -6.59 -18.71
C SER A 88 -17.49 -5.54 -18.17
N PHE A 89 -16.24 -5.57 -18.63
CA PHE A 89 -15.21 -4.59 -18.27
C PHE A 89 -15.04 -3.54 -19.37
N GLU A 90 -14.90 -2.28 -18.97
CA GLU A 90 -14.50 -1.20 -19.88
C GLU A 90 -13.09 -1.45 -20.47
N LYS A 91 -12.82 -0.88 -21.64
CA LYS A 91 -11.49 -0.96 -22.26
C LYS A 91 -10.43 -0.34 -21.35
N GLY A 92 -9.38 -1.09 -21.04
CA GLY A 92 -8.33 -0.65 -20.12
C GLY A 92 -8.78 -0.61 -18.65
N SER A 93 -9.85 -1.34 -18.29
CA SER A 93 -10.43 -1.32 -16.95
C SER A 93 -9.39 -1.56 -15.84
N PRO A 94 -9.24 -0.62 -14.89
CA PRO A 94 -8.40 -0.81 -13.71
C PRO A 94 -8.82 -2.02 -12.86
N ALA A 95 -10.11 -2.36 -12.86
CA ALA A 95 -10.63 -3.52 -12.14
C ALA A 95 -10.13 -4.84 -12.77
N LEU A 96 -10.12 -4.94 -14.09
CA LEU A 96 -9.57 -6.10 -14.80
C LEU A 96 -8.05 -6.20 -14.61
N VAL A 97 -7.33 -5.08 -14.69
CA VAL A 97 -5.89 -5.04 -14.41
C VAL A 97 -5.60 -5.56 -13.01
N LYS A 98 -6.35 -5.08 -12.00
CA LYS A 98 -6.20 -5.53 -10.61
C LYS A 98 -6.53 -7.02 -10.45
N LEU A 99 -7.58 -7.50 -11.09
CA LEU A 99 -7.93 -8.92 -11.11
C LEU A 99 -6.76 -9.76 -11.63
N LEU A 100 -6.24 -9.43 -12.82
CA LEU A 100 -5.12 -10.16 -13.44
C LEU A 100 -3.85 -10.14 -12.57
N LYS A 101 -3.50 -9.00 -11.98
CA LYS A 101 -2.36 -8.89 -11.05
C LYS A 101 -2.55 -9.81 -9.84
N ASN A 102 -3.72 -9.80 -9.22
CA ASN A 102 -4.00 -10.67 -8.07
C ASN A 102 -3.93 -12.16 -8.44
N LYS A 103 -4.42 -12.54 -9.63
CA LYS A 103 -4.40 -13.94 -10.09
C LYS A 103 -2.99 -14.48 -10.27
N VAL A 104 -2.11 -13.69 -10.90
CA VAL A 104 -0.72 -14.12 -11.09
C VAL A 104 0.08 -14.07 -9.78
N ASP A 105 -0.21 -13.11 -8.89
CA ASP A 105 0.44 -13.01 -7.59
C ASP A 105 0.16 -14.22 -6.69
N LYS A 106 -1.04 -14.82 -6.79
CA LYS A 106 -1.44 -16.04 -6.06
C LYS A 106 -1.14 -17.35 -6.79
N SER A 107 -0.56 -17.28 -7.99
CA SER A 107 -0.38 -18.47 -8.83
C SER A 107 0.80 -19.34 -8.37
N ASP A 108 0.76 -20.63 -8.72
CA ASP A 108 1.92 -21.50 -8.53
C ASP A 108 3.00 -21.23 -9.59
N LEU A 109 3.94 -20.36 -9.21
CA LEU A 109 5.10 -19.96 -10.02
C LEU A 109 6.12 -21.09 -10.22
N LYS A 110 5.96 -22.26 -9.58
CA LYS A 110 6.84 -23.43 -9.84
C LYS A 110 6.52 -24.11 -11.17
N THR A 111 5.30 -23.96 -11.68
CA THR A 111 4.86 -24.64 -12.91
C THR A 111 4.75 -23.67 -14.08
N ASN A 112 4.94 -24.20 -15.30
CA ASN A 112 4.74 -23.41 -16.52
C ASN A 112 3.28 -23.37 -16.97
N LYS A 113 2.41 -24.22 -16.41
CA LYS A 113 1.00 -24.36 -16.84
C LYS A 113 0.24 -23.04 -16.66
N PHE A 114 0.35 -22.42 -15.49
CA PHE A 114 -0.30 -21.14 -15.25
C PHE A 114 0.27 -20.04 -16.15
N ALA A 115 1.59 -19.95 -16.29
CA ALA A 115 2.25 -18.94 -17.11
C ALA A 115 1.76 -18.98 -18.58
N VAL A 116 1.61 -20.17 -19.16
CA VAL A 116 1.07 -20.36 -20.52
C VAL A 116 -0.37 -19.88 -20.62
N ASN A 117 -1.22 -20.29 -19.67
CA ASN A 117 -2.62 -19.90 -19.66
C ASN A 117 -2.81 -18.39 -19.43
N PHE A 118 -2.00 -17.79 -18.56
CA PHE A 118 -1.97 -16.35 -18.33
C PHE A 118 -1.60 -15.60 -19.62
N CYS A 119 -0.55 -16.04 -20.33
CA CYS A 119 -0.16 -15.42 -21.60
C CYS A 119 -1.26 -15.51 -22.66
N ARG A 120 -1.95 -16.66 -22.77
CA ARG A 120 -3.11 -16.83 -23.66
C ARG A 120 -4.24 -15.86 -23.30
N ALA A 121 -4.54 -15.72 -22.01
CA ALA A 121 -5.54 -14.78 -21.52
C ALA A 121 -5.15 -13.33 -21.87
N ILE A 122 -3.90 -12.92 -21.65
CA ILE A 122 -3.41 -11.59 -22.01
C ILE A 122 -3.59 -11.30 -23.51
N VAL A 123 -3.24 -12.25 -24.39
CA VAL A 123 -3.43 -12.10 -25.84
C VAL A 123 -4.91 -11.96 -26.20
N LEU A 124 -5.78 -12.80 -25.63
CA LEU A 124 -7.22 -12.73 -25.87
C LEU A 124 -7.81 -11.40 -25.42
N ILE A 125 -7.50 -10.97 -24.19
CA ILE A 125 -8.01 -9.73 -23.63
C ILE A 125 -7.50 -8.53 -24.44
N ALA A 126 -6.22 -8.52 -24.84
CA ALA A 126 -5.68 -7.47 -25.69
C ALA A 126 -6.38 -7.38 -27.05
N ARG A 127 -6.83 -8.52 -27.62
CA ARG A 127 -7.65 -8.53 -28.86
C ARG A 127 -9.04 -7.94 -28.63
N ILE A 128 -9.67 -8.22 -27.49
CA ILE A 128 -11.04 -7.78 -27.18
C ILE A 128 -11.08 -6.31 -26.74
N GLN A 129 -10.19 -5.92 -25.83
CA GLN A 129 -10.21 -4.61 -25.17
C GLN A 129 -9.21 -3.61 -25.77
N GLY A 130 -8.28 -4.08 -26.61
CA GLY A 130 -7.22 -3.26 -27.18
C GLY A 130 -5.93 -3.24 -26.34
N PRO A 131 -4.91 -2.50 -26.81
CA PRO A 131 -3.56 -2.50 -26.21
C PRO A 131 -3.51 -1.84 -24.83
N ASP A 132 -4.56 -1.11 -24.45
CA ASP A 132 -4.60 -0.31 -23.24
C ASP A 132 -4.52 -1.14 -21.95
N LEU A 133 -4.84 -2.43 -22.02
CA LEU A 133 -4.67 -3.39 -20.92
C LEU A 133 -3.24 -3.36 -20.35
N LEU A 134 -2.22 -3.32 -21.21
CA LEU A 134 -0.81 -3.36 -20.82
C LEU A 134 -0.22 -1.97 -20.56
N ARG A 135 -1.05 -0.92 -20.42
CA ARG A 135 -0.58 0.40 -19.98
C ARG A 135 -0.11 0.39 -18.52
N ASP A 136 -0.72 -0.44 -17.66
CA ASP A 136 -0.32 -0.59 -16.26
C ASP A 136 1.10 -1.20 -16.16
N PRO A 137 2.07 -0.49 -15.56
CA PRO A 137 3.44 -0.98 -15.47
C PRO A 137 3.58 -2.27 -14.65
N GLY A 138 2.75 -2.45 -13.62
CA GLY A 138 2.80 -3.62 -12.74
C GLY A 138 2.25 -4.88 -13.41
N LEU A 139 1.19 -4.77 -14.22
CA LEU A 139 0.69 -5.87 -15.05
C LEU A 139 1.65 -6.17 -16.20
N ARG A 140 2.23 -5.13 -16.82
CA ARG A 140 3.25 -5.31 -17.87
C ARG A 140 4.46 -6.09 -17.38
N LEU A 141 4.95 -5.78 -16.18
CA LEU A 141 6.03 -6.51 -15.53
C LEU A 141 5.70 -8.00 -15.31
N ARG A 142 4.49 -8.28 -14.82
CA ARG A 142 3.99 -9.66 -14.65
C ARG A 142 3.86 -10.41 -15.97
N ALA A 143 3.30 -9.75 -16.98
CA ALA A 143 3.17 -10.30 -18.33
C ALA A 143 4.54 -10.64 -18.94
N TYR A 144 5.54 -9.76 -18.77
CA TYR A 144 6.91 -10.03 -19.21
C TYR A 144 7.51 -11.28 -18.55
N LEU A 145 7.44 -11.38 -17.22
CA LEU A 145 8.01 -12.50 -16.48
C LEU A 145 7.26 -13.82 -16.76
N MET A 146 5.93 -13.79 -16.83
CA MET A 146 5.14 -14.96 -17.22
C MET A 146 5.42 -15.38 -18.66
N ALA A 147 5.60 -14.44 -19.58
CA ALA A 147 5.94 -14.74 -20.97
C ALA A 147 7.33 -15.34 -21.10
N LYS A 148 8.33 -14.86 -20.34
CA LYS A 148 9.65 -15.49 -20.26
C LYS A 148 9.56 -16.93 -19.76
N LYS A 149 8.78 -17.17 -18.70
CA LYS A 149 8.56 -18.52 -18.17
C LYS A 149 7.83 -19.44 -19.16
N ALA A 150 6.87 -18.91 -19.89
CA ALA A 150 6.07 -19.67 -20.87
C ALA A 150 6.72 -19.79 -22.26
N GLY A 151 7.79 -19.04 -22.56
CA GLY A 151 8.41 -18.98 -23.88
C GLY A 151 7.57 -18.27 -24.95
N VAL A 152 6.80 -17.25 -24.58
CA VAL A 152 5.88 -16.54 -25.51
C VAL A 152 6.52 -15.25 -26.03
N GLU A 153 7.29 -15.37 -27.11
CA GLU A 153 8.15 -14.27 -27.64
C GLU A 153 7.38 -12.97 -27.94
N SER A 154 6.20 -13.08 -28.56
CA SER A 154 5.38 -11.91 -28.90
C SER A 154 5.04 -10.99 -27.71
N ILE A 155 4.85 -11.56 -26.51
CA ILE A 155 4.60 -10.77 -25.29
C ILE A 155 5.92 -10.25 -24.73
N ILE A 156 6.98 -11.05 -24.78
CA ILE A 156 8.32 -10.65 -24.32
C ILE A 156 8.76 -9.38 -25.06
N GLU A 157 8.77 -9.40 -26.38
CA GLU A 157 9.20 -8.25 -27.20
C GLU A 157 8.35 -7.00 -26.92
N SER A 158 7.02 -7.16 -26.91
CA SER A 158 6.07 -6.06 -26.69
C SER A 158 6.24 -5.41 -25.31
N THR A 159 6.41 -6.22 -24.26
CA THR A 159 6.52 -5.73 -22.88
C THR A 159 7.92 -5.23 -22.56
N GLN A 160 8.97 -5.87 -23.09
CA GLN A 160 10.38 -5.52 -22.86
C GLN A 160 10.69 -4.09 -23.31
N SER A 161 10.32 -3.72 -24.53
CA SER A 161 10.55 -2.35 -25.04
C SER A 161 9.89 -1.29 -24.15
N ALA A 162 8.67 -1.57 -23.69
CA ALA A 162 7.91 -0.65 -22.84
C ALA A 162 8.42 -0.61 -21.38
N LEU A 163 9.00 -1.69 -20.86
CA LEU A 163 9.69 -1.70 -19.56
C LEU A 163 11.04 -0.98 -19.64
N ALA A 164 11.79 -1.15 -20.73
CA ALA A 164 13.09 -0.49 -20.95
C ALA A 164 12.96 1.04 -21.02
N LYS A 165 11.88 1.57 -21.62
CA LYS A 165 11.58 3.01 -21.55
C LYS A 165 11.41 3.51 -20.13
N GLY A 166 10.85 2.68 -19.24
CA GLY A 166 10.66 2.98 -17.83
C GLY A 166 11.87 2.64 -16.94
N SER A 167 12.96 2.09 -17.47
CA SER A 167 14.14 1.71 -16.66
C SER A 167 15.22 2.80 -16.60
N THR A 168 14.98 3.96 -17.23
CA THR A 168 15.95 5.06 -17.37
C THR A 168 15.86 6.11 -16.27
N GLY A 169 14.82 6.06 -15.44
CA GLY A 169 14.65 6.98 -14.31
C GLY A 169 15.25 6.45 -13.00
N ASN A 170 15.12 7.26 -11.94
CA ASN A 170 15.68 6.97 -10.62
C ASN A 170 14.62 6.58 -9.57
N ASN A 171 13.36 6.44 -9.96
CA ASN A 171 12.31 6.08 -9.00
C ASN A 171 12.40 4.58 -8.63
N SER A 172 11.66 4.15 -7.60
CA SER A 172 11.70 2.77 -7.12
C SER A 172 11.28 1.75 -8.18
N THR A 173 10.29 2.09 -9.00
CA THR A 173 9.75 1.23 -10.06
C THR A 173 10.76 1.07 -11.21
N ASP A 174 11.44 2.14 -11.58
CA ASP A 174 12.47 2.11 -12.63
C ASP A 174 13.62 1.18 -12.25
N LYS A 175 14.04 1.21 -10.98
CA LYS A 175 15.07 0.31 -10.44
C LYS A 175 14.65 -1.16 -10.53
N ILE A 176 13.39 -1.47 -10.24
CA ILE A 176 12.85 -2.84 -10.38
C ILE A 176 12.95 -3.28 -11.84
N PHE A 177 12.55 -2.41 -12.78
CA PHE A 177 12.63 -2.73 -14.21
C PHE A 177 14.07 -2.96 -14.67
N SER A 178 15.02 -2.12 -14.23
CA SER A 178 16.45 -2.31 -14.53
C SER A 178 16.97 -3.65 -14.01
N ILE A 179 16.62 -4.04 -12.78
CA ILE A 179 17.03 -5.34 -12.22
C ILE A 179 16.41 -6.47 -13.03
N VAL A 180 15.12 -6.42 -13.33
CA VAL A 180 14.39 -7.48 -14.04
C VAL A 180 14.90 -7.68 -15.47
N LEU A 181 15.18 -6.57 -16.18
CA LEU A 181 15.67 -6.56 -17.55
C LEU A 181 17.17 -6.87 -17.69
N SER A 182 17.95 -6.79 -16.61
CA SER A 182 19.37 -7.16 -16.64
C SER A 182 19.60 -8.62 -17.03
N ASP A 183 20.78 -8.93 -17.56
CA ASP A 183 21.20 -10.30 -17.88
C ASP A 183 21.67 -11.10 -16.65
N ALA A 184 21.54 -10.52 -15.45
CA ALA A 184 21.91 -11.16 -14.20
C ALA A 184 21.10 -12.44 -13.93
N SER A 185 21.71 -13.40 -13.24
CA SER A 185 21.06 -14.62 -12.80
C SER A 185 19.99 -14.34 -11.72
N ALA A 186 19.09 -15.30 -11.48
CA ALA A 186 18.12 -15.20 -10.38
C ALA A 186 18.80 -14.98 -9.01
N MET A 187 19.93 -15.67 -8.78
CA MET A 187 20.76 -15.54 -7.57
C MET A 187 21.30 -14.12 -7.36
N GLU A 188 21.56 -13.36 -8.42
CA GLU A 188 22.04 -11.99 -8.36
C GLU A 188 20.91 -10.96 -8.28
N LYS A 189 19.76 -11.26 -8.91
CA LYS A 189 18.58 -10.38 -8.90
C LYS A 189 17.87 -10.37 -7.55
N ILE A 190 17.79 -11.51 -6.87
CA ILE A 190 17.06 -11.64 -5.60
C ILE A 190 17.61 -10.69 -4.51
N PRO A 191 18.92 -10.64 -4.23
CA PRO A 191 19.47 -9.69 -3.26
C PRO A 191 19.16 -8.23 -3.61
N GLN A 192 19.36 -7.84 -4.88
CA GLN A 192 19.09 -6.47 -5.35
C GLN A 192 17.62 -6.08 -5.17
N LEU A 193 16.69 -7.01 -5.46
CA LEU A 193 15.26 -6.80 -5.24
C LEU A 193 14.91 -6.76 -3.75
N SER A 194 15.59 -7.54 -2.91
CA SER A 194 15.30 -7.62 -1.47
C SER A 194 15.59 -6.33 -0.68
N ASP A 195 16.38 -5.42 -1.28
CA ASP A 195 16.66 -4.08 -0.75
C ASP A 195 15.60 -3.04 -1.15
N LEU A 196 14.71 -3.40 -2.06
CA LEU A 196 13.59 -2.57 -2.50
C LEU A 196 12.30 -2.93 -1.76
N SER A 197 11.28 -2.08 -1.89
CA SER A 197 9.95 -2.31 -1.31
C SER A 197 8.86 -2.02 -2.33
N GLY A 198 7.71 -2.70 -2.18
CA GLY A 198 6.55 -2.52 -3.05
C GLY A 198 5.94 -3.84 -3.52
N ASN A 199 4.72 -3.78 -4.06
CA ASN A 199 3.99 -4.95 -4.53
C ASN A 199 4.68 -5.61 -5.74
N GLU A 200 5.29 -4.80 -6.60
CA GLU A 200 6.06 -5.25 -7.75
C GLU A 200 7.31 -6.03 -7.31
N VAL A 201 7.99 -5.58 -6.25
CA VAL A 201 9.14 -6.28 -5.65
C VAL A 201 8.71 -7.64 -5.09
N ASN A 202 7.59 -7.69 -4.35
CA ASN A 202 7.07 -8.92 -3.76
C ASN A 202 6.81 -9.99 -4.83
N PHE A 203 6.20 -9.59 -5.95
CA PHE A 203 5.98 -10.49 -7.08
C PHE A 203 7.30 -10.96 -7.70
N CYS A 204 8.21 -10.03 -8.02
CA CYS A 204 9.51 -10.39 -8.61
C CYS A 204 10.34 -11.31 -7.72
N LEU A 205 10.35 -11.08 -6.40
CA LEU A 205 11.02 -11.97 -5.44
C LEU A 205 10.40 -13.37 -5.48
N SER A 206 9.07 -13.46 -5.45
CA SER A 206 8.37 -14.75 -5.51
C SER A 206 8.69 -15.51 -6.80
N TYR A 207 8.71 -14.79 -7.93
CA TYR A 207 9.10 -15.34 -9.23
C TYR A 207 10.55 -15.83 -9.25
N TYR A 208 11.53 -14.99 -8.91
CA TYR A 208 12.93 -15.44 -9.00
C TYR A 208 13.27 -16.51 -7.96
N LEU A 209 12.64 -16.49 -6.78
CA LEU A 209 12.78 -17.57 -5.79
C LEU A 209 12.21 -18.90 -6.31
N SER A 210 11.13 -18.88 -7.11
CA SER A 210 10.58 -20.10 -7.71
C SER A 210 11.49 -20.68 -8.79
N GLU A 211 12.30 -19.85 -9.46
CA GLU A 211 13.27 -20.28 -10.48
C GLU A 211 14.56 -20.90 -9.90
N LEU A 212 14.85 -20.69 -8.61
CA LEU A 212 16.04 -21.27 -7.98
C LEU A 212 15.95 -22.79 -7.88
N SER A 213 17.07 -23.46 -8.14
CA SER A 213 17.26 -24.88 -7.84
C SER A 213 17.23 -25.15 -6.32
N GLU A 214 17.00 -26.41 -5.94
CA GLU A 214 17.03 -26.82 -4.53
C GLU A 214 18.38 -26.47 -3.86
N LYS A 215 19.50 -26.64 -4.57
CA LYS A 215 20.84 -26.29 -4.05
C LYS A 215 20.99 -24.78 -3.79
N GLU A 216 20.49 -23.95 -4.70
CA GLU A 216 20.55 -22.48 -4.55
C GLU A 216 19.66 -22.00 -3.41
N ARG A 217 18.48 -22.61 -3.24
CA ARG A 217 17.53 -22.32 -2.14
C ARG A 217 18.09 -22.64 -0.76
N GLU A 218 19.02 -23.59 -0.69
CA GLU A 218 19.69 -23.97 0.55
C GLU A 218 20.84 -23.03 0.95
N SER A 219 21.25 -22.10 0.08
CA SER A 219 22.26 -21.12 0.43
C SER A 219 21.78 -20.21 1.58
N GLU A 220 22.68 -19.89 2.51
CA GLU A 220 22.33 -19.15 3.72
C GLU A 220 21.77 -17.76 3.43
N ASN A 221 22.30 -17.05 2.42
CA ASN A 221 21.80 -15.75 2.00
C ASN A 221 20.36 -15.83 1.47
N ILE A 222 20.05 -16.84 0.65
CA ILE A 222 18.68 -17.04 0.15
C ILE A 222 17.74 -17.45 1.28
N LYS A 223 18.16 -18.29 2.23
CA LYS A 223 17.38 -18.56 3.44
C LYS A 223 17.09 -17.29 4.23
N ALA A 224 18.06 -16.39 4.39
CA ALA A 224 17.87 -15.12 5.07
C ALA A 224 16.80 -14.25 4.39
N ILE A 225 16.84 -14.14 3.07
CA ILE A 225 15.86 -13.38 2.28
C ILE A 225 14.48 -14.03 2.35
N ARG A 226 14.40 -15.37 2.28
CA ARG A 226 13.12 -16.11 2.43
C ARG A 226 12.51 -15.93 3.82
N ILE A 227 13.32 -15.92 4.89
CA ILE A 227 12.88 -15.63 6.26
C ILE A 227 12.33 -14.20 6.34
N LYS A 228 13.05 -13.21 5.79
CA LYS A 228 12.58 -11.82 5.73
C LYS A 228 11.23 -11.72 5.02
N ASN A 229 11.08 -12.33 3.84
CA ASN A 229 9.83 -12.29 3.09
C ASN A 229 8.69 -12.99 3.84
N ALA A 230 8.97 -14.13 4.48
CA ALA A 230 7.96 -14.86 5.24
C ALA A 230 7.47 -14.10 6.49
N LEU A 231 8.29 -13.23 7.08
CA LEU A 231 7.93 -12.46 8.28
C LEU A 231 7.38 -11.06 7.95
N PHE A 232 7.90 -10.41 6.91
CA PHE A 232 7.65 -8.99 6.62
C PHE A 232 7.10 -8.70 5.21
N GLY A 233 7.04 -9.72 4.34
CA GLY A 233 6.56 -9.59 2.96
C GLY A 233 5.02 -9.58 2.85
N GLY A 234 4.53 -9.64 1.60
CA GLY A 234 3.08 -9.63 1.32
C GLY A 234 2.34 -10.88 1.80
N GLU A 235 2.89 -12.07 1.54
CA GLU A 235 2.35 -13.36 2.00
C GLU A 235 3.12 -13.84 3.24
N ARG A 236 2.74 -13.32 4.40
CA ARG A 236 3.38 -13.67 5.67
C ARG A 236 3.05 -15.12 6.06
N ASN A 237 4.09 -15.90 6.40
CA ASN A 237 4.00 -17.30 6.78
C ASN A 237 4.98 -17.61 7.93
N SER A 238 4.48 -17.52 9.16
CA SER A 238 5.22 -17.80 10.39
C SER A 238 5.76 -19.22 10.46
N ARG A 239 4.97 -20.23 10.06
CA ARG A 239 5.39 -21.65 10.05
C ARG A 239 6.62 -21.84 9.18
N PHE A 240 6.55 -21.37 7.95
CA PHE A 240 7.65 -21.46 6.99
C PHE A 240 8.89 -20.68 7.46
N ALA A 241 8.71 -19.50 8.06
CA ALA A 241 9.81 -18.75 8.66
C ALA A 241 10.53 -19.54 9.77
N LYS A 242 9.77 -20.20 10.67
CA LYS A 242 10.33 -21.02 11.74
C LYS A 242 11.11 -22.22 11.20
N GLU A 243 10.56 -22.92 10.21
CA GLU A 243 11.24 -24.05 9.53
C GLU A 243 12.58 -23.61 8.94
N LEU A 244 12.59 -22.50 8.20
CA LEU A 244 13.81 -21.94 7.62
C LEU A 244 14.84 -21.55 8.69
N ILE A 245 14.43 -20.84 9.74
CA ILE A 245 15.32 -20.47 10.86
C ILE A 245 15.91 -21.72 11.52
N ASN A 246 15.11 -22.78 11.70
CA ASN A 246 15.57 -24.02 12.33
C ASN A 246 16.58 -24.79 11.46
N SER A 247 16.49 -24.64 10.14
CA SER A 247 17.41 -25.24 9.15
C SER A 247 18.72 -24.45 8.94
N LEU A 248 18.88 -23.28 9.56
CA LEU A 248 20.13 -22.53 9.49
C LEU A 248 21.25 -23.24 10.25
N PRO A 249 22.53 -23.01 9.89
CA PRO A 249 23.67 -23.49 10.66
C PRO A 249 23.55 -23.10 12.14
N ALA A 250 24.02 -23.96 13.05
CA ALA A 250 23.84 -23.77 14.50
C ALA A 250 24.30 -22.39 15.00
N LYS A 251 25.44 -21.89 14.49
CA LYS A 251 25.98 -20.57 14.79
C LYS A 251 25.00 -19.46 14.38
N SER A 252 24.52 -19.46 13.14
CA SER A 252 23.57 -18.47 12.62
C SER A 252 22.23 -18.57 13.35
N ARG A 253 21.68 -19.78 13.51
CA ARG A 253 20.42 -20.02 14.25
C ARG A 253 20.46 -19.46 15.66
N SER A 254 21.58 -19.64 16.37
CA SER A 254 21.78 -19.12 17.74
C SER A 254 22.06 -17.62 17.81
N SER A 255 22.26 -16.94 16.67
CA SER A 255 22.56 -15.52 16.67
C SER A 255 21.38 -14.68 17.20
N PRO A 256 21.65 -13.56 17.88
CA PRO A 256 20.62 -12.66 18.40
C PRO A 256 19.60 -12.22 17.35
N LYS A 257 20.04 -11.96 16.10
CA LYS A 257 19.15 -11.62 14.96
C LYS A 257 18.07 -12.68 14.78
N TYR A 258 18.47 -13.93 14.54
CA TYR A 258 17.51 -14.99 14.22
C TYR A 258 16.70 -15.43 15.44
N GLN A 259 17.19 -15.25 16.66
CA GLN A 259 16.39 -15.47 17.88
C GLN A 259 15.29 -14.40 18.04
N VAL A 260 15.54 -13.13 17.71
CA VAL A 260 14.48 -12.11 17.66
C VAL A 260 13.46 -12.42 16.57
N LEU A 261 13.91 -12.80 15.37
CA LEU A 261 13.01 -13.16 14.27
C LEU A 261 12.17 -14.40 14.57
N LEU A 262 12.76 -15.41 15.24
CA LEU A 262 12.04 -16.59 15.69
C LEU A 262 10.96 -16.24 16.71
N ALA A 263 11.29 -15.37 17.69
CA ALA A 263 10.30 -14.89 18.65
C ALA A 263 9.17 -14.11 17.97
N HIS A 264 9.48 -13.29 16.95
CA HIS A 264 8.45 -12.61 16.16
C HIS A 264 7.54 -13.59 15.41
N ALA A 265 8.10 -14.65 14.82
CA ALA A 265 7.33 -15.70 14.17
C ALA A 265 6.35 -16.38 15.15
N LYS A 266 6.78 -16.63 16.40
CA LYS A 266 5.90 -17.14 17.46
C LYS A 266 4.78 -16.16 17.83
N TYR A 267 5.09 -14.86 17.91
CA TYR A 267 4.07 -13.84 18.14
C TYR A 267 3.00 -13.83 17.05
N MET A 268 3.39 -13.98 15.78
CA MET A 268 2.45 -14.10 14.65
C MET A 268 1.51 -15.30 14.78
N ASP A 269 1.96 -16.38 15.42
CA ASP A 269 1.14 -17.58 15.71
C ASP A 269 0.28 -17.43 16.99
N GLY A 270 0.19 -16.23 17.56
CA GLY A 270 -0.54 -15.99 18.81
C GLY A 270 0.19 -16.47 20.07
N GLN A 271 1.43 -16.98 19.95
CA GLN A 271 2.23 -17.46 21.09
C GLN A 271 2.96 -16.30 21.79
N LYS A 272 2.19 -15.36 22.33
CA LYS A 272 2.70 -14.12 22.95
C LYS A 272 3.67 -14.40 24.10
N ASP A 273 3.34 -15.31 25.00
CA ASP A 273 4.17 -15.58 26.18
C ASP A 273 5.51 -16.24 25.80
N GLU A 274 5.49 -17.18 24.86
CA GLU A 274 6.72 -17.79 24.34
C GLU A 274 7.62 -16.77 23.61
N CYS A 275 7.01 -15.83 22.89
CA CYS A 275 7.73 -14.72 22.27
C CYS A 275 8.43 -13.88 23.34
N ILE A 276 7.71 -13.43 24.37
CA ILE A 276 8.26 -12.61 25.47
C ILE A 276 9.40 -13.36 26.19
N LEU A 277 9.19 -14.63 26.52
CA LEU A 277 10.21 -15.47 27.16
C LEU A 277 11.46 -15.63 26.27
N GLY A 278 11.26 -15.85 24.96
CA GLY A 278 12.35 -15.95 23.99
C GLY A 278 13.17 -14.66 23.89
N LEU A 279 12.48 -13.52 23.78
CA LEU A 279 13.12 -12.20 23.71
C LEU A 279 13.88 -11.86 25.00
N LYS A 280 13.34 -12.17 26.18
CA LYS A 280 13.98 -11.92 27.48
C LYS A 280 15.26 -12.75 27.70
N LYS A 281 15.41 -13.90 27.02
CA LYS A 281 16.62 -14.74 27.07
C LYS A 281 17.80 -14.19 26.27
N ILE A 282 17.56 -13.29 25.32
CA ILE A 282 18.61 -12.74 24.46
C ILE A 282 19.50 -11.81 25.29
N SER A 283 20.83 -11.99 25.18
CA SER A 283 21.78 -11.22 25.96
C SER A 283 21.61 -9.72 25.74
N LYS A 284 21.56 -9.02 26.87
CA LYS A 284 21.43 -7.58 27.01
C LYS A 284 22.45 -6.77 26.21
N ASN A 285 23.67 -7.31 26.06
CA ASN A 285 24.83 -6.64 25.45
C ASN A 285 25.05 -7.07 23.99
N SER A 286 24.17 -7.90 23.43
CA SER A 286 24.23 -8.27 22.02
C SER A 286 23.67 -7.16 21.12
N ASP A 287 24.06 -7.17 19.83
CA ASP A 287 23.63 -6.16 18.87
C ASP A 287 22.10 -6.01 18.78
N TRP A 288 21.35 -7.10 18.99
CA TRP A 288 19.88 -7.10 19.00
C TRP A 288 19.26 -7.06 20.40
N GLY A 289 20.07 -7.05 21.47
CA GLY A 289 19.60 -7.14 22.86
C GLY A 289 18.74 -5.96 23.29
N LYS A 290 18.97 -4.77 22.72
CA LYS A 290 18.13 -3.59 22.94
C LYS A 290 16.74 -3.76 22.33
N THR A 291 16.67 -4.18 21.07
CA THR A 291 15.41 -4.46 20.36
C THR A 291 14.63 -5.59 21.04
N ALA A 292 15.32 -6.67 21.41
CA ALA A 292 14.69 -7.79 22.11
C ALA A 292 13.98 -7.34 23.40
N ARG A 293 14.66 -6.50 24.21
CA ARG A 293 14.08 -5.97 25.45
C ARG A 293 12.93 -5.00 25.22
N LEU A 294 13.10 -4.03 24.31
CA LEU A 294 12.05 -3.08 23.97
C LEU A 294 10.81 -3.79 23.42
N TYR A 295 11.01 -4.85 22.64
CA TYR A 295 9.91 -5.60 22.06
C TYR A 295 9.20 -6.46 23.10
N ALA A 296 9.93 -7.19 23.95
CA ALA A 296 9.36 -7.95 25.05
C ALA A 296 8.52 -7.08 25.99
N ASP A 297 9.07 -5.94 26.40
CA ASP A 297 8.40 -4.93 27.22
C ASP A 297 7.17 -4.34 26.51
N GLY A 298 7.28 -4.04 25.22
CA GLY A 298 6.16 -3.60 24.39
C GLY A 298 4.98 -4.57 24.37
N LEU A 299 5.27 -5.86 24.26
CA LEU A 299 4.26 -6.91 24.26
C LEU A 299 3.66 -7.11 25.66
N GLU A 300 4.49 -7.14 26.70
CA GLU A 300 4.07 -7.33 28.10
C GLU A 300 3.06 -6.26 28.53
N PHE A 301 3.27 -5.00 28.13
CA PHE A 301 2.41 -3.88 28.49
C PHE A 301 1.52 -3.37 27.35
N SER A 302 1.27 -4.20 26.32
CA SER A 302 0.58 -3.80 25.09
C SER A 302 -0.78 -3.16 25.34
N GLU A 303 -1.61 -3.78 26.19
CA GLU A 303 -2.99 -3.33 26.44
C GLU A 303 -3.03 -1.99 27.18
N ASN A 304 -2.20 -1.82 28.20
CA ASN A 304 -2.13 -0.57 28.94
C ASN A 304 -1.67 0.59 28.03
N ARG A 305 -0.61 0.37 27.24
CA ARG A 305 -0.08 1.39 26.31
C ARG A 305 -1.09 1.73 25.21
N LYS A 306 -1.80 0.72 24.69
CA LYS A 306 -2.87 0.90 23.71
C LYS A 306 -3.97 1.79 24.28
N LYS A 307 -4.44 1.50 25.50
CA LYS A 307 -5.45 2.30 26.19
C LYS A 307 -5.00 3.76 26.37
N MET A 308 -3.79 3.98 26.88
CA MET A 308 -3.25 5.33 27.07
C MET A 308 -3.18 6.12 25.75
N LEU A 309 -2.73 5.49 24.66
CA LEU A 309 -2.67 6.14 23.35
C LEU A 309 -4.08 6.44 22.80
N LEU A 310 -5.03 5.51 22.93
CA LEU A 310 -6.42 5.72 22.49
C LEU A 310 -7.11 6.85 23.25
N GLU A 311 -6.84 6.98 24.56
CA GLU A 311 -7.32 8.09 25.37
C GLU A 311 -6.74 9.43 24.89
N ALA A 312 -5.43 9.49 24.61
CA ALA A 312 -4.78 10.68 24.09
C ALA A 312 -5.31 11.08 22.70
N LEU A 313 -5.47 10.10 21.79
CA LEU A 313 -6.06 10.32 20.46
C LEU A 313 -7.50 10.81 20.54
N GLY A 314 -8.32 10.23 21.42
CA GLY A 314 -9.69 10.67 21.64
C GLY A 314 -9.76 12.13 22.07
N LYS A 315 -8.99 12.51 23.09
CA LYS A 315 -8.91 13.91 23.55
C LYS A 315 -8.47 14.88 22.46
N ALA A 316 -7.46 14.50 21.66
CA ALA A 316 -6.98 15.35 20.58
C ALA A 316 -8.04 15.57 19.48
N ILE A 317 -8.82 14.53 19.15
CA ILE A 317 -9.90 14.62 18.16
C ILE A 317 -11.04 15.49 18.69
N ASP A 318 -11.48 15.26 19.93
CA ASP A 318 -12.56 16.04 20.56
C ASP A 318 -12.21 17.54 20.63
N LYS A 319 -10.94 17.88 20.85
CA LYS A 319 -10.46 19.26 20.85
C LYS A 319 -10.39 19.88 19.45
N LEU A 320 -9.98 19.09 18.47
CA LEU A 320 -9.89 19.54 17.08
C LEU A 320 -11.27 19.93 16.53
N GLU A 321 -12.36 19.34 17.02
CA GLU A 321 -13.72 19.76 16.68
C GLU A 321 -14.16 21.09 17.34
N LYS A 322 -13.60 21.45 18.50
CA LYS A 322 -14.12 22.53 19.37
C LYS A 322 -13.33 23.83 19.35
N GLU A 323 -12.02 23.80 19.14
CA GLU A 323 -11.14 24.97 19.40
C GLU A 323 -10.62 25.61 18.09
N GLY A 324 -10.76 26.93 17.91
CA GLY A 324 -10.02 27.72 16.91
C GLY A 324 -10.49 27.67 15.44
N ASP A 325 -10.35 28.80 14.75
CA ASP A 325 -10.69 28.99 13.32
C ASP A 325 -9.48 28.91 12.39
N THR A 326 -8.27 28.84 12.95
CA THR A 326 -7.02 28.83 12.19
C THR A 326 -6.18 27.61 12.57
N PHE A 327 -5.59 27.00 11.55
CA PHE A 327 -4.75 25.81 11.65
C PHE A 327 -3.36 26.11 11.07
N PHE A 328 -2.32 25.69 11.78
CA PHE A 328 -0.94 25.82 11.35
C PHE A 328 -0.21 24.48 11.46
N ILE A 329 0.50 24.11 10.39
CA ILE A 329 1.38 22.94 10.35
C ILE A 329 2.78 23.39 9.94
N ALA A 330 3.79 22.92 10.65
CA ALA A 330 5.17 22.92 10.20
C ALA A 330 5.71 21.49 10.13
N ALA A 331 6.16 21.06 8.96
CA ALA A 331 6.74 19.75 8.73
C ALA A 331 8.15 19.84 8.15
N LYS A 332 8.97 18.81 8.38
CA LYS A 332 10.31 18.70 7.83
C LYS A 332 10.62 17.27 7.40
N TRP A 333 11.48 17.14 6.39
CA TRP A 333 12.07 15.88 6.00
C TRP A 333 13.45 16.12 5.40
N LYS A 334 14.25 15.05 5.34
CA LYS A 334 15.60 15.08 4.78
C LYS A 334 15.65 14.21 3.54
N LYS A 335 16.39 14.68 2.53
CA LYS A 335 16.65 13.90 1.32
C LYS A 335 18.13 13.84 1.03
N LYS A 336 18.63 12.64 0.72
CA LYS A 336 19.97 12.47 0.14
C LYS A 336 19.87 12.78 -1.35
N SER A 337 20.52 13.85 -1.80
CA SER A 337 20.80 14.09 -3.22
C SER A 337 22.11 13.37 -3.58
N GLY A 338 22.30 12.95 -4.84
CA GLY A 338 23.57 12.37 -5.29
C GLY A 338 24.81 13.17 -4.84
N SER A 339 25.91 12.45 -4.60
CA SER A 339 27.14 12.87 -3.88
C SER A 339 26.88 13.60 -2.55
N GLU A 340 26.67 12.81 -1.51
CA GLU A 340 26.76 13.09 -0.04
C GLU A 340 25.97 14.27 0.57
N LYS A 341 25.47 15.24 -0.18
CA LYS A 341 24.75 16.39 0.39
C LYS A 341 23.30 16.04 0.69
N THR A 342 22.99 15.97 1.98
CA THR A 342 21.62 15.85 2.48
C THR A 342 20.95 17.23 2.45
N LYS A 343 19.89 17.38 1.66
CA LYS A 343 19.04 18.57 1.64
C LYS A 343 17.96 18.47 2.70
N ASN A 344 17.71 19.58 3.40
CA ASN A 344 16.64 19.67 4.39
C ASN A 344 15.47 20.44 3.80
N PHE A 345 14.28 19.87 3.91
CA PHE A 345 13.05 20.51 3.46
C PHE A 345 12.18 20.87 4.64
N ASN A 346 11.52 22.02 4.56
CA ASN A 346 10.48 22.42 5.50
C ASN A 346 9.23 22.82 4.72
N LEU A 347 8.08 22.33 5.17
CA LEU A 347 6.76 22.68 4.68
C LEU A 347 6.02 23.44 5.77
N TYR A 348 5.43 24.58 5.41
CA TYR A 348 4.52 25.32 6.26
C TYR A 348 3.15 25.37 5.59
N LEU A 349 2.11 25.17 6.37
CA LEU A 349 0.72 25.23 5.92
C LEU A 349 -0.07 26.06 6.93
N GLY A 350 -0.78 27.07 6.44
CA GLY A 350 -1.71 27.88 7.21
C GLY A 350 -3.08 27.84 6.56
N ILE A 351 -4.11 27.60 7.38
CA ILE A 351 -5.52 27.60 6.95
C ILE A 351 -6.28 28.46 7.95
N SER A 352 -7.04 29.45 7.50
CA SER A 352 -7.89 30.26 8.38
C SER A 352 -9.30 30.33 7.83
N ASN A 353 -10.25 29.79 8.60
CA ASN A 353 -11.67 29.90 8.33
C ASN A 353 -12.17 31.33 8.45
N PHE A 354 -11.61 32.10 9.40
CA PHE A 354 -11.97 33.51 9.61
C PHE A 354 -11.60 34.37 8.39
N LEU A 355 -10.35 34.26 7.92
CA LEU A 355 -9.88 35.00 6.74
C LEU A 355 -10.25 34.33 5.40
N LYS A 356 -10.85 33.13 5.45
CA LYS A 356 -11.06 32.24 4.30
C LYS A 356 -9.76 32.07 3.48
N GLN A 357 -8.64 31.93 4.17
CA GLN A 357 -7.30 31.95 3.60
C GLN A 357 -6.66 30.56 3.69
N PHE A 358 -5.99 30.18 2.60
CA PHE A 358 -5.09 29.03 2.53
C PHE A 358 -3.71 29.52 2.10
N GLU A 359 -2.67 29.04 2.78
CA GLU A 359 -1.28 29.31 2.40
C GLU A 359 -0.40 28.09 2.62
N ILE A 360 0.42 27.76 1.62
CA ILE A 360 1.42 26.71 1.69
C ILE A 360 2.79 27.25 1.26
N GLN A 361 3.84 26.85 1.96
CA GLN A 361 5.22 27.23 1.66
C GLN A 361 6.15 26.03 1.73
N LEU A 362 6.96 25.84 0.70
CA LEU A 362 8.03 24.86 0.67
C LEU A 362 9.39 25.58 0.71
N HIS A 363 10.21 25.22 1.68
CA HIS A 363 11.57 25.71 1.84
C HIS A 363 12.57 24.56 1.69
N ALA A 364 13.67 24.81 1.00
CA ALA A 364 14.81 23.90 0.93
C ALA A 364 16.06 24.62 1.46
N ASP A 365 16.71 24.05 2.47
CA ASP A 365 17.88 24.61 3.15
C ASP A 365 17.67 26.09 3.57
N LYS A 366 16.49 26.37 4.13
CA LYS A 366 16.01 27.69 4.57
C LYS A 366 15.71 28.71 3.46
N LYS A 367 15.84 28.35 2.19
CA LYS A 367 15.40 29.19 1.07
C LYS A 367 13.99 28.82 0.65
N LEU A 368 13.09 29.80 0.51
CA LEU A 368 11.77 29.59 -0.07
C LEU A 368 11.92 29.09 -1.51
N LYS A 369 11.28 27.97 -1.83
CA LYS A 369 11.28 27.36 -3.17
C LYS A 369 9.97 27.54 -3.89
N PHE A 370 8.89 27.43 -3.14
CA PHE A 370 7.54 27.56 -3.63
C PHE A 370 6.66 28.13 -2.53
N SER A 371 5.77 29.05 -2.89
CA SER A 371 4.64 29.41 -2.05
C SER A 371 3.40 29.64 -2.88
N TYR A 372 2.26 29.29 -2.30
CA TYR A 372 0.97 29.60 -2.85
C TYR A 372 0.05 30.07 -1.73
N ARG A 373 -0.62 31.21 -1.95
CA ARG A 373 -1.59 31.80 -1.04
C ARG A 373 -2.85 32.13 -1.81
N THR A 374 -4.01 31.86 -1.23
CA THR A 374 -5.31 32.28 -1.76
C THR A 374 -6.24 32.65 -0.63
N ASN A 375 -7.08 33.65 -0.85
CA ASN A 375 -8.21 33.98 0.02
C ASN A 375 -9.49 34.10 -0.84
N LYS A 376 -10.54 34.72 -0.29
CA LYS A 376 -11.83 34.91 -0.96
C LYS A 376 -11.83 35.95 -2.10
N ASP A 377 -10.79 36.77 -2.19
CA ASP A 377 -10.71 37.91 -3.11
C ASP A 377 -9.55 37.73 -4.12
N GLU A 378 -8.40 37.27 -3.66
CA GLU A 378 -7.15 37.24 -4.44
C GLU A 378 -6.35 35.95 -4.22
N SER A 379 -5.37 35.73 -5.10
CA SER A 379 -4.38 34.68 -4.93
C SER A 379 -3.00 35.12 -5.38
N ALA A 380 -1.97 34.45 -4.89
CA ALA A 380 -0.59 34.74 -5.26
C ALA A 380 0.25 33.47 -5.25
N LEU A 381 1.28 33.47 -6.08
CA LEU A 381 2.22 32.38 -6.26
C LEU A 381 3.65 32.91 -6.28
N PHE A 382 4.55 32.19 -5.62
CA PHE A 382 5.99 32.39 -5.73
C PHE A 382 6.66 31.08 -6.17
N LEU A 383 7.59 31.20 -7.11
CA LEU A 383 8.47 30.11 -7.54
C LEU A 383 9.92 30.61 -7.67
N ASP A 384 10.86 29.91 -7.05
CA ASP A 384 12.27 30.30 -7.00
C ASP A 384 12.93 30.41 -8.39
N SER A 385 12.50 29.60 -9.38
CA SER A 385 13.02 29.65 -10.74
C SER A 385 12.58 30.91 -11.51
N ALA A 386 11.41 31.46 -11.20
CA ALA A 386 10.89 32.68 -11.81
C ALA A 386 11.39 33.95 -11.09
N ASN A 387 11.81 33.85 -9.83
CA ASN A 387 12.30 34.94 -8.98
C ASN A 387 11.39 36.18 -8.95
N LYS A 388 10.07 35.97 -9.03
CA LYS A 388 9.03 37.00 -8.95
C LYS A 388 7.80 36.47 -8.20
N ILE A 389 6.95 37.37 -7.75
CA ILE A 389 5.64 37.04 -7.22
C ILE A 389 4.60 37.29 -8.31
N LEU A 390 3.79 36.28 -8.60
CA LEU A 390 2.63 36.41 -9.48
C LEU A 390 1.40 36.59 -8.60
N ALA A 391 0.74 37.73 -8.69
CA ALA A 391 -0.50 38.03 -8.00
C ALA A 391 -1.67 37.97 -8.98
N PHE A 392 -2.82 37.50 -8.51
CA PHE A 392 -4.05 37.39 -9.29
C PHE A 392 -5.17 38.12 -8.55
N GLU A 393 -5.93 38.94 -9.26
CA GLU A 393 -7.09 39.67 -8.72
C GLU A 393 -8.32 38.78 -8.47
N THR A 394 -8.15 37.46 -8.53
CA THR A 394 -9.21 36.48 -8.31
C THR A 394 -8.72 35.36 -7.38
N PRO A 395 -9.66 34.70 -6.66
CA PRO A 395 -9.36 33.54 -5.84
C PRO A 395 -8.76 32.41 -6.66
N GLY A 396 -7.78 31.74 -6.07
CA GLY A 396 -7.17 30.56 -6.66
C GLY A 396 -7.84 29.27 -6.22
N ALA A 397 -7.37 28.16 -6.79
CA ALA A 397 -7.86 26.83 -6.44
C ALA A 397 -7.35 26.39 -5.05
N ILE A 398 -8.25 25.92 -4.18
CA ILE A 398 -7.97 25.48 -2.82
C ILE A 398 -7.77 23.96 -2.81
N PRO A 399 -6.64 23.45 -2.28
CA PRO A 399 -6.43 22.01 -2.13
C PRO A 399 -7.44 21.39 -1.17
N THR A 400 -8.11 20.32 -1.58
CA THR A 400 -9.17 19.62 -0.86
C THR A 400 -8.81 18.14 -0.75
N PRO A 401 -8.05 17.73 0.28
CA PRO A 401 -7.66 16.34 0.45
C PRO A 401 -8.86 15.50 0.86
N LYS A 402 -9.08 14.40 0.14
CA LYS A 402 -10.06 13.36 0.50
C LYS A 402 -9.31 12.16 1.06
N VAL A 403 -9.69 11.75 2.27
CA VAL A 403 -9.17 10.55 2.92
C VAL A 403 -10.32 9.58 3.15
N SER A 404 -10.14 8.34 2.71
CA SER A 404 -11.10 7.27 2.95
C SER A 404 -10.38 6.10 3.60
N ILE A 405 -10.91 5.67 4.75
CA ILE A 405 -10.52 4.44 5.44
C ILE A 405 -11.71 3.51 5.39
N LEU A 406 -11.55 2.40 4.67
CA LEU A 406 -12.57 1.37 4.51
C LEU A 406 -12.03 0.05 5.05
N ARG A 407 -12.80 -0.59 5.92
CA ARG A 407 -12.52 -1.97 6.32
C ARG A 407 -13.23 -2.90 5.35
N ASP A 408 -12.46 -3.82 4.80
CA ASP A 408 -12.95 -4.94 4.03
C ASP A 408 -13.68 -5.90 4.98
N ALA A 409 -14.97 -6.13 4.73
CA ALA A 409 -15.85 -6.85 5.65
C ALA A 409 -15.42 -8.31 5.86
N GLU A 410 -14.81 -8.91 4.83
CA GLU A 410 -14.46 -10.34 4.81
C GLU A 410 -13.05 -10.60 5.31
N SER A 411 -12.06 -9.90 4.75
CA SER A 411 -10.66 -10.09 5.19
C SER A 411 -10.36 -9.37 6.51
N GLY A 412 -11.25 -8.48 6.95
CA GLY A 412 -11.00 -7.56 8.06
C GLY A 412 -9.86 -6.57 7.79
N SER A 413 -9.33 -6.54 6.57
CA SER A 413 -8.23 -5.67 6.14
C SER A 413 -8.69 -4.24 5.93
N PHE A 414 -7.76 -3.30 5.98
CA PHE A 414 -8.07 -1.88 5.77
C PHE A 414 -7.52 -1.40 4.42
N LYS A 415 -8.38 -0.72 3.67
CA LYS A 415 -8.05 0.02 2.45
C LYS A 415 -8.00 1.50 2.80
N TYR A 416 -6.87 2.14 2.48
CA TYR A 416 -6.62 3.55 2.70
C TYR A 416 -6.50 4.24 1.35
N ASN A 417 -7.34 5.22 1.08
CA ASN A 417 -7.27 6.02 -0.13
C ASN A 417 -7.05 7.48 0.24
N PHE A 418 -6.04 8.09 -0.37
CA PHE A 418 -5.78 9.52 -0.31
C PHE A 418 -5.88 10.07 -1.73
N ASN A 419 -6.69 11.11 -1.92
CA ASN A 419 -6.79 11.84 -3.17
C ASN A 419 -6.77 13.33 -2.90
N LEU A 420 -5.88 14.08 -3.57
CA LEU A 420 -5.82 15.52 -3.47
C LEU A 420 -6.60 16.14 -4.63
N ASN A 421 -7.76 16.72 -4.33
CA ASN A 421 -8.55 17.48 -5.30
C ASN A 421 -8.30 18.98 -5.13
N PHE A 422 -8.82 19.78 -6.06
CA PHE A 422 -8.80 21.23 -5.98
C PHE A 422 -10.21 21.77 -6.17
N SER A 423 -10.60 22.76 -5.36
CA SER A 423 -11.92 23.38 -5.40
C SER A 423 -11.78 24.90 -5.42
N PRO A 424 -12.65 25.63 -6.12
CA PRO A 424 -12.69 27.10 -6.02
C PRO A 424 -13.30 27.58 -4.69
N SER A 425 -13.83 26.69 -3.86
CA SER A 425 -14.55 27.04 -2.63
C SER A 425 -13.82 26.59 -1.37
N PHE A 426 -13.68 27.53 -0.43
CA PHE A 426 -13.12 27.26 0.90
C PHE A 426 -14.03 26.32 1.73
N GLU A 427 -15.34 26.38 1.52
CA GLU A 427 -16.31 25.50 2.19
C GLU A 427 -16.10 24.03 1.82
N SER A 428 -15.62 23.74 0.61
CA SER A 428 -15.28 22.37 0.20
C SER A 428 -14.15 21.79 1.05
N LEU A 429 -13.12 22.60 1.36
CA LEU A 429 -12.02 22.19 2.25
C LEU A 429 -12.53 21.88 3.65
N LEU A 430 -13.38 22.75 4.21
CA LEU A 430 -13.96 22.54 5.54
C LEU A 430 -14.87 21.31 5.59
N THR A 431 -15.65 21.07 4.54
CA THR A 431 -16.52 19.90 4.42
C THR A 431 -15.71 18.61 4.40
N GLU A 432 -14.64 18.55 3.61
CA GLU A 432 -13.78 17.36 3.57
C GLU A 432 -12.99 17.18 4.87
N ALA A 433 -12.52 18.26 5.50
CA ALA A 433 -11.88 18.18 6.82
C ALA A 433 -12.83 17.57 7.87
N LYS A 434 -14.10 17.99 7.89
CA LYS A 434 -15.13 17.41 8.77
C LYS A 434 -15.41 15.93 8.44
N SER A 435 -15.50 15.59 7.15
CA SER A 435 -15.71 14.21 6.70
C SER A 435 -14.61 13.25 7.19
N ILE A 436 -13.35 13.70 7.22
CA ILE A 436 -12.23 12.93 7.76
C ILE A 436 -12.43 12.63 9.25
N LEU A 437 -12.84 13.63 10.04
CA LEU A 437 -13.10 13.46 11.48
C LEU A 437 -14.32 12.58 11.73
N GLN A 438 -15.32 12.63 10.85
CA GLN A 438 -16.53 11.80 10.92
C GLN A 438 -16.33 10.36 10.43
N ASN A 439 -15.16 10.02 9.87
CA ASN A 439 -14.88 8.64 9.46
C ASN A 439 -15.03 7.68 10.65
N ALA A 440 -15.75 6.58 10.46
CA ALA A 440 -16.07 5.65 11.55
C ALA A 440 -14.82 5.14 12.31
N TYR A 441 -13.67 5.01 11.63
CA TYR A 441 -12.41 4.52 12.20
C TYR A 441 -11.51 5.61 12.77
N ILE A 442 -11.86 6.89 12.59
CA ILE A 442 -11.15 8.03 13.17
C ILE A 442 -12.01 8.69 14.25
N GLY A 443 -13.27 9.05 13.94
CA GLY A 443 -14.15 9.81 14.81
C GLY A 443 -14.66 9.08 16.02
N THR A 444 -14.81 7.74 15.95
CA THR A 444 -15.38 6.96 17.05
C THR A 444 -14.30 6.28 17.91
N PRO A 445 -14.48 6.20 19.25
CA PRO A 445 -13.57 5.44 20.12
C PRO A 445 -13.38 3.99 19.69
N THR A 446 -14.48 3.28 19.41
CA THR A 446 -14.45 1.88 18.97
C THR A 446 -13.74 1.72 17.64
N GLY A 447 -14.01 2.59 16.66
CA GLY A 447 -13.35 2.53 15.36
C GLY A 447 -11.84 2.76 15.44
N ARG A 448 -11.39 3.70 16.28
CA ARG A 448 -9.96 3.93 16.55
C ARG A 448 -9.30 2.71 17.17
N GLU A 449 -9.97 2.07 18.13
CA GLU A 449 -9.47 0.84 18.75
C GLU A 449 -9.33 -0.29 17.72
N VAL A 450 -10.34 -0.51 16.88
CA VAL A 450 -10.30 -1.52 15.82
C VAL A 450 -9.15 -1.24 14.85
N LEU A 451 -9.00 0.00 14.40
CA LEU A 451 -7.93 0.40 13.49
C LEU A 451 -6.54 0.21 14.11
N LEU A 452 -6.33 0.67 15.34
CA LEU A 452 -5.04 0.53 16.03
C LEU A 452 -4.72 -0.94 16.30
N THR A 453 -5.70 -1.75 16.72
CA THR A 453 -5.52 -3.19 16.94
C THR A 453 -5.17 -3.91 15.64
N HIS A 454 -5.82 -3.54 14.53
CA HIS A 454 -5.46 -4.06 13.21
C HIS A 454 -4.00 -3.71 12.86
N LEU A 455 -3.58 -2.45 13.04
CA LEU A 455 -2.20 -2.04 12.75
C LEU A 455 -1.17 -2.80 13.61
N LEU A 456 -1.41 -2.94 14.92
CA LEU A 456 -0.52 -3.63 15.87
C LEU A 456 -0.45 -5.16 15.65
N SER A 457 -1.48 -5.77 15.08
CA SER A 457 -1.52 -7.21 14.78
C SER A 457 -0.97 -7.54 13.38
N GLN A 458 -1.16 -6.65 12.41
CA GLN A 458 -0.79 -6.89 11.02
C GLN A 458 0.63 -6.41 10.67
N LYS A 459 1.27 -5.61 11.50
CA LYS A 459 2.65 -5.17 11.27
C LYS A 459 3.52 -5.58 12.44
N ALA A 460 4.82 -5.70 12.21
CA ALA A 460 5.80 -5.97 13.25
C ALA A 460 6.08 -4.70 14.10
N ILE A 461 5.02 -4.08 14.61
CA ILE A 461 5.06 -2.83 15.36
C ILE A 461 4.56 -3.02 16.79
N TRP A 462 5.06 -2.21 17.72
CA TRP A 462 4.60 -2.19 19.10
C TRP A 462 4.71 -0.80 19.71
N LEU A 463 4.00 -0.58 20.81
CA LEU A 463 4.02 0.69 21.54
C LEU A 463 5.16 0.70 22.56
N GLY A 464 6.00 1.72 22.48
CA GLY A 464 7.02 2.00 23.48
C GLY A 464 6.43 2.60 24.75
N VAL A 465 7.28 2.76 25.77
CA VAL A 465 6.89 3.44 27.02
C VAL A 465 6.57 4.91 26.70
N PRO A 466 5.40 5.43 27.08
CA PRO A 466 5.13 6.87 26.98
C PRO A 466 6.15 7.67 27.79
N THR A 467 6.76 8.68 27.18
CA THR A 467 7.81 9.48 27.79
C THR A 467 7.37 10.93 27.93
N PRO A 468 7.46 11.52 29.14
CA PRO A 468 7.26 12.96 29.32
C PRO A 468 8.24 13.75 28.45
N THR A 469 7.76 14.85 27.87
CA THR A 469 8.55 15.85 27.16
C THR A 469 8.26 17.22 27.78
N PRO A 470 9.12 18.24 27.56
CA PRO A 470 8.81 19.60 28.02
C PRO A 470 7.48 20.14 27.51
N GLU A 471 7.05 19.67 26.34
CA GLU A 471 5.82 20.12 25.67
C GLU A 471 4.61 19.26 26.01
N GLY A 472 4.78 18.07 26.61
CA GLY A 472 3.69 17.16 26.97
C GLY A 472 4.13 15.71 27.11
N THR A 473 3.52 14.79 26.36
CA THR A 473 3.84 13.35 26.41
C THR A 473 4.05 12.80 25.00
N SER A 474 5.17 12.12 24.79
CA SER A 474 5.47 11.37 23.56
C SER A 474 5.07 9.91 23.72
N PHE A 475 4.39 9.38 22.72
CA PHE A 475 4.00 7.99 22.56
C PHE A 475 4.83 7.36 21.43
N PRO A 476 5.90 6.62 21.75
CA PRO A 476 6.73 5.99 20.73
C PRO A 476 6.01 4.79 20.09
N VAL A 477 6.10 4.69 18.77
CA VAL A 477 5.69 3.52 17.98
C VAL A 477 6.93 2.92 17.35
N LEU A 478 7.26 1.70 17.74
CA LEU A 478 8.49 1.02 17.35
C LEU A 478 8.15 -0.05 16.30
N SER A 479 9.03 -0.24 15.32
CA SER A 479 8.87 -1.24 14.27
C SER A 479 10.11 -2.11 14.14
N LEU A 480 9.92 -3.43 14.08
CA LEU A 480 10.96 -4.41 13.85
C LEU A 480 11.38 -4.33 12.38
N GLN A 481 12.68 -4.45 12.14
CA GLN A 481 13.25 -4.52 10.80
C GLN A 481 14.01 -5.83 10.67
N ALA A 482 13.89 -6.51 9.53
CA ALA A 482 14.59 -7.78 9.32
C ALA A 482 16.11 -7.62 9.38
N ASP A 483 16.63 -6.49 8.88
CA ASP A 483 18.07 -6.32 8.61
C ASP A 483 18.72 -5.22 9.47
N ARG A 484 18.00 -4.68 10.46
CA ARG A 484 18.55 -3.67 11.39
C ARG A 484 18.36 -4.13 12.82
N SER A 485 19.44 -4.04 13.57
CA SER A 485 19.45 -4.41 14.99
C SER A 485 18.72 -3.42 15.87
N GLU A 486 18.55 -2.16 15.43
CA GLU A 486 17.73 -1.15 16.08
C GLU A 486 16.35 -1.03 15.41
N PRO A 487 15.27 -0.82 16.19
CA PRO A 487 13.94 -0.66 15.63
C PRO A 487 13.80 0.71 14.97
N LEU A 488 12.98 0.80 13.92
CA LEU A 488 12.52 2.11 13.45
C LEU A 488 11.65 2.74 14.52
N LYS A 489 11.82 4.04 14.72
CA LYS A 489 11.11 4.82 15.73
C LYS A 489 10.23 5.85 15.05
N SER A 490 8.95 5.73 15.31
CA SER A 490 7.95 6.77 15.07
C SER A 490 7.44 7.28 16.42
N SER A 491 6.81 8.44 16.45
CA SER A 491 6.20 8.95 17.67
C SER A 491 5.03 9.88 17.40
N LEU A 492 4.11 9.93 18.35
CA LEU A 492 3.02 10.90 18.43
C LEU A 492 3.24 11.71 19.72
N VAL A 493 3.20 13.03 19.65
CA VAL A 493 3.37 13.89 20.84
C VAL A 493 2.09 14.66 21.06
N PHE A 494 1.58 14.57 22.28
CA PHE A 494 0.42 15.32 22.74
C PHE A 494 0.89 16.36 23.73
N ASP A 495 0.42 17.60 23.59
CA ASP A 495 0.77 18.66 24.51
C ASP A 495 0.11 18.50 25.90
N LEU A 496 0.48 19.35 26.85
CA LEU A 496 -0.09 19.35 28.21
C LEU A 496 -1.61 19.59 28.23
N THR A 497 -2.17 20.16 27.17
CA THR A 497 -3.62 20.40 27.04
C THR A 497 -4.33 19.21 26.38
N GLY A 498 -3.60 18.24 25.82
CA GLY A 498 -4.13 17.07 25.13
C GLY A 498 -4.30 17.24 23.61
N ASN A 499 -3.77 18.29 22.99
CA ASN A 499 -3.75 18.42 21.53
C ASN A 499 -2.60 17.60 20.93
N LEU A 500 -2.80 17.01 19.76
CA LEU A 500 -1.69 16.44 18.99
C LEU A 500 -0.79 17.59 18.52
N SER A 501 0.43 17.69 19.04
CA SER A 501 1.33 18.82 18.77
C SER A 501 2.39 18.51 17.70
N SER A 502 2.83 17.25 17.62
CA SER A 502 3.80 16.80 16.62
C SER A 502 3.72 15.29 16.41
N PHE A 503 4.24 14.84 15.27
CA PHE A 503 4.43 13.42 15.02
C PHE A 503 5.59 13.17 14.06
N GLN A 504 6.19 11.99 14.17
CA GLN A 504 7.29 11.54 13.33
C GLN A 504 7.00 10.15 12.77
N ILE A 505 7.11 9.99 11.45
CA ILE A 505 6.94 8.73 10.72
C ILE A 505 8.01 8.67 9.61
N ASP A 506 8.87 7.65 9.63
CA ASP A 506 9.82 7.32 8.56
C ASP A 506 10.52 8.51 7.87
N GLY A 507 11.22 9.33 8.67
CA GLY A 507 12.03 10.45 8.17
C GLY A 507 11.24 11.71 7.80
N PHE A 508 9.90 11.65 7.88
CA PHE A 508 9.00 12.80 7.85
C PHE A 508 8.58 13.15 9.29
N GLU A 509 8.60 14.44 9.61
CA GLU A 509 8.27 14.93 10.95
C GLU A 509 7.39 16.17 10.83
N VAL A 510 6.15 16.09 11.31
CA VAL A 510 5.38 17.28 11.65
C VAL A 510 5.89 17.76 12.99
N THR A 511 6.62 18.86 12.96
CA THR A 511 7.27 19.46 14.14
C THR A 511 6.31 20.29 14.97
N ARG A 512 5.30 20.88 14.33
CA ARG A 512 4.28 21.69 15.00
C ARG A 512 2.95 21.52 14.29
N LEU A 513 1.92 21.26 15.07
CA LEU A 513 0.53 21.25 14.70
C LEU A 513 -0.22 22.09 15.73
N LYS A 514 -0.81 23.19 15.30
CA LYS A 514 -1.52 24.14 16.17
C LYS A 514 -2.87 24.49 15.60
N LYS A 515 -3.83 24.68 16.48
CA LYS A 515 -5.15 25.23 16.18
C LYS A 515 -5.44 26.38 17.15
N GLY A 516 -6.04 27.45 16.66
CA GLY A 516 -6.22 28.67 17.45
C GLY A 516 -6.82 29.82 16.64
N ASP A 517 -6.50 31.05 17.05
CA ASP A 517 -7.00 32.28 16.40
C ASP A 517 -6.17 32.66 15.15
N GLN A 518 -6.57 33.74 14.49
CA GLN A 518 -5.91 34.26 13.29
C GLN A 518 -4.42 34.64 13.50
N ASN A 519 -3.98 34.89 14.72
CA ASN A 519 -2.59 35.28 14.99
C ASN A 519 -1.62 34.13 14.69
N LEU A 520 -2.09 32.88 14.66
CA LEU A 520 -1.29 31.73 14.26
C LEU A 520 -0.70 31.85 12.85
N LEU A 521 -1.36 32.57 11.93
CA LEU A 521 -0.82 32.79 10.59
C LEU A 521 0.47 33.61 10.61
N SER A 522 0.73 34.39 11.67
CA SER A 522 1.99 35.11 11.83
C SER A 522 3.20 34.17 12.02
N GLU A 523 2.99 32.90 12.33
CA GLU A 523 4.05 31.88 12.40
C GLU A 523 4.51 31.40 11.01
N LEU A 524 3.77 31.73 9.95
CA LEU A 524 4.21 31.49 8.57
C LEU A 524 5.44 32.35 8.26
N PRO A 525 6.48 31.80 7.63
CA PRO A 525 7.61 32.61 7.18
C PRO A 525 7.16 33.72 6.23
N LYS A 526 7.75 34.91 6.36
CA LYS A 526 7.42 36.03 5.46
C LYS A 526 7.88 35.73 4.04
N TRP A 527 7.08 36.14 3.07
CA TRP A 527 7.46 36.09 1.66
C TRP A 527 8.67 37.01 1.38
N PRO A 528 9.50 36.69 0.38
CA PRO A 528 10.59 37.56 -0.04
C PRO A 528 10.02 38.87 -0.61
N LYS A 529 10.78 39.96 -0.49
CA LYS A 529 10.45 41.24 -1.14
C LYS A 529 10.97 41.20 -2.57
N LEU A 530 10.10 40.89 -3.51
CA LEU A 530 10.40 40.78 -4.95
C LEU A 530 9.41 41.61 -5.76
N GLU A 531 9.69 41.75 -7.05
CA GLU A 531 8.74 42.31 -8.02
C GLU A 531 7.44 41.50 -8.02
N ILE A 532 6.31 42.21 -8.06
CA ILE A 532 4.96 41.63 -8.13
C ILE A 532 4.41 41.93 -9.51
N GLU A 533 4.14 40.88 -10.28
CA GLU A 533 3.41 40.95 -11.53
C GLU A 533 1.95 40.58 -11.26
N THR A 534 1.03 41.43 -11.68
CA THR A 534 -0.40 41.28 -11.41
C THR A 534 -1.11 40.84 -12.67
N GLU A 535 -1.93 39.82 -12.55
CA GLU A 535 -2.76 39.24 -13.61
C GLU A 535 -4.23 39.31 -13.20
N GLU A 536 -5.14 39.52 -14.16
CA GLU A 536 -6.57 39.66 -13.86
C GLU A 536 -7.19 38.37 -13.31
N LYS A 537 -6.77 37.20 -13.83
CA LYS A 537 -7.41 35.92 -13.54
C LYS A 537 -6.42 34.84 -13.15
N PHE A 538 -6.79 34.07 -12.14
CA PHE A 538 -6.02 32.92 -11.68
C PHE A 538 -5.83 31.87 -12.78
N ASP A 539 -4.57 31.50 -13.01
CA ASP A 539 -4.21 30.43 -13.95
C ASP A 539 -3.98 29.10 -13.22
N PHE A 540 -4.98 28.22 -13.28
CA PHE A 540 -4.89 26.87 -12.71
C PHE A 540 -3.84 25.99 -13.39
N LYS A 541 -3.62 26.15 -14.71
CA LYS A 541 -2.60 25.37 -15.43
C LYS A 541 -1.21 25.75 -14.95
N LEU A 542 -0.99 27.04 -14.71
CA LEU A 542 0.24 27.53 -14.12
C LEU A 542 0.45 26.97 -12.71
N LEU A 543 -0.57 26.99 -11.84
CA LEU A 543 -0.47 26.37 -10.51
C LEU A 543 -0.06 24.88 -10.62
N MET A 544 -0.69 24.12 -11.53
CA MET A 544 -0.36 22.70 -11.71
C MET A 544 1.05 22.48 -12.28
N SER A 545 1.50 23.34 -13.20
CA SER A 545 2.86 23.32 -13.72
C SER A 545 3.88 23.58 -12.60
N VAL A 546 3.61 24.57 -11.77
CA VAL A 546 4.46 24.96 -10.64
C VAL A 546 4.49 23.87 -9.56
N LEU A 547 3.35 23.27 -9.23
CA LEU A 547 3.28 22.13 -8.32
C LEU A 547 4.04 20.92 -8.89
N SER A 548 3.96 20.68 -10.20
CA SER A 548 4.75 19.64 -10.85
C SER A 548 6.25 19.91 -10.73
N GLU A 549 6.70 21.16 -10.91
CA GLU A 549 8.10 21.52 -10.67
C GLU A 549 8.47 21.35 -9.19
N ALA A 550 7.60 21.77 -8.27
CA ALA A 550 7.81 21.65 -6.84
C ALA A 550 7.94 20.19 -6.37
N THR A 551 7.16 19.28 -6.95
CA THR A 551 7.29 17.84 -6.68
C THR A 551 8.59 17.25 -7.20
N THR A 552 9.28 17.86 -8.18
CA THR A 552 10.64 17.43 -8.55
C THR A 552 11.66 17.69 -7.45
N PHE A 553 11.47 18.72 -6.61
CA PHE A 553 12.28 18.90 -5.40
C PHE A 553 12.06 17.76 -4.38
N GLY A 554 10.87 17.15 -4.37
CA GLY A 554 10.51 16.00 -3.53
C GLY A 554 10.91 14.63 -4.12
N ASN A 555 10.84 14.46 -5.44
CA ASN A 555 10.94 13.16 -6.12
C ASN A 555 12.26 12.87 -6.87
N LYS A 556 13.19 13.82 -7.02
CA LYS A 556 14.53 13.56 -7.61
C LYS A 556 15.61 13.23 -6.60
#